data_AF-A0AA40C4B6-F1
#
_entry.id   AF-A0AA40C4B6-F1
#
_cell.length_a   1.000
_cell.length_b   1.000
_cell.length_c   1.000
_cell.angle_alpha   90.00
_cell.angle_beta   90.00
_cell.angle_gamma   90.00
#
_symmetry.space_group_name_H-M   'P 1'
#
loop_
_entity.id
_entity.type
_entity.pdbx_description
1 polymer ?
#
loop_
_entity_poly.entity_id
_entity_poly.type
_entity_poly.pdbx_seq_one_letter_code
_entity_poly.pdbx_strand_id
1 'polypeptide(L)'
;ITNLVLTYRNQGRWEEAEKLKVQVMEIRKTKLRANYPDTLTSMVNLASTYRNQGRWEEAEKLEVQVMEMSKTKLRANHPDTLTSIANLAFTWKSQGRYQEALALMERCAQARQQVIGRKHPDTMSSLAAVEQWRSEGVSTVVSKLAHDM
;
A
#
# COMPACT_ATOMS: atom_id res chain seq x y z
N ILE A 1 13.71 15.85 9.38
CA ILE A 1 13.41 15.39 8.01
C ILE A 1 11.95 14.96 7.88
N THR A 2 11.47 13.98 8.66
CA THR A 2 10.05 13.56 8.66
C THR A 2 9.09 14.74 8.88
N ASN A 3 9.42 15.64 9.82
CA ASN A 3 8.63 16.84 10.08
C ASN A 3 8.62 17.82 8.89
N LEU A 4 9.74 17.96 8.16
CA LEU A 4 9.84 18.86 7.02
C LEU A 4 9.05 18.36 5.80
N VAL A 5 9.07 17.04 5.55
CA VAL A 5 8.21 16.40 4.55
C VAL A 5 6.74 16.64 4.86
N LEU A 6 6.33 16.44 6.12
CA LEU A 6 4.94 16.66 6.53
C LEU A 6 4.51 18.12 6.34
N THR A 7 5.38 19.08 6.69
CA THR A 7 5.13 20.50 6.45
C THR A 7 4.94 20.80 4.95
N TYR A 8 5.80 20.29 4.08
CA TYR A 8 5.67 20.50 2.63
C TYR A 8 4.39 19.85 2.06
N ARG A 9 4.02 18.65 2.51
CA ARG A 9 2.73 18.01 2.12
C ARG A 9 1.54 18.86 2.53
N ASN A 10 1.54 19.37 3.76
CA ASN A 10 0.45 20.21 4.28
C ASN A 10 0.33 21.55 3.53
N GLN A 11 1.40 22.00 2.90
CA GLN A 11 1.43 23.21 2.07
C GLN A 11 1.16 22.94 0.58
N GLY A 12 0.87 21.69 0.18
CA GLY A 12 0.71 21.32 -1.23
C GLY A 12 2.01 21.31 -2.04
N ARG A 13 3.17 21.43 -1.38
CA ARG A 13 4.51 21.45 -1.98
C ARG A 13 5.03 20.03 -2.21
N TRP A 14 4.35 19.37 -3.13
CA TRP A 14 4.47 17.93 -3.37
C TRP A 14 5.82 17.54 -3.99
N GLU A 15 6.36 18.35 -4.90
CA GLU A 15 7.66 18.11 -5.56
C GLU A 15 8.83 18.24 -4.57
N GLU A 16 8.81 19.24 -3.69
CA GLU A 16 9.88 19.39 -2.69
C GLU A 16 9.82 18.29 -1.62
N ALA A 17 8.61 17.86 -1.24
CA ALA A 17 8.43 16.72 -0.34
C ALA A 17 8.97 15.41 -0.95
N GLU A 18 8.75 15.19 -2.25
CA GLU A 18 9.27 14.06 -3.01
C GLU A 18 10.80 14.10 -3.10
N LYS A 19 11.37 15.22 -3.58
CA LYS A 19 12.81 15.36 -3.74
C LYS A 19 13.56 15.08 -2.44
N LEU A 20 13.04 15.62 -1.33
CA LEU A 20 13.60 15.37 -0.01
C LEU A 20 13.50 13.89 0.39
N LYS A 21 12.38 13.22 0.11
CA LYS A 21 12.18 11.79 0.39
C LYS A 21 13.09 10.89 -0.44
N VAL A 22 13.24 11.16 -1.74
CA VAL A 22 14.14 10.40 -2.63
C VAL A 22 15.58 10.54 -2.17
N GLN A 23 16.04 11.75 -1.89
CA GLN A 23 17.38 11.99 -1.36
C GLN A 23 17.63 11.23 -0.05
N VAL A 24 16.68 11.27 0.88
CA VAL A 24 16.78 10.54 2.15
C VAL A 24 16.81 9.03 1.93
N MET A 25 16.02 8.52 0.99
CA MET A 25 16.02 7.10 0.64
C MET A 25 17.36 6.66 0.06
N GLU A 26 17.92 7.41 -0.89
CA GLU A 26 19.22 7.09 -1.50
C GLU A 26 20.37 7.20 -0.49
N ILE A 27 20.35 8.20 0.39
CA ILE A 27 21.31 8.29 1.50
C ILE A 27 21.15 7.09 2.44
N ARG A 28 19.92 6.67 2.74
CA ARG A 28 19.66 5.50 3.59
C ARG A 28 20.07 4.20 2.91
N LYS A 29 19.89 4.04 1.60
CA LYS A 29 20.34 2.86 0.84
C LYS A 29 21.87 2.76 0.77
N THR A 30 22.55 3.89 0.69
CA THR A 30 24.02 3.97 0.55
C THR A 30 24.75 3.91 1.89
N LYS A 31 24.28 4.61 2.92
CA LYS A 31 24.93 4.66 4.24
C LYS A 31 24.51 3.55 5.19
N LEU A 32 23.24 3.15 5.14
CA LEU A 32 22.77 1.99 5.87
C LEU A 32 22.71 0.88 4.82
N ARG A 33 23.23 -0.31 5.11
CA ARG A 33 22.81 -1.49 4.32
C ARG A 33 21.27 -1.39 4.20
N ALA A 34 20.68 -1.74 3.05
CA ALA A 34 19.23 -1.71 2.78
C ALA A 34 18.34 -2.47 3.81
N ASN A 35 18.95 -2.93 4.90
CA ASN A 35 18.48 -3.78 5.95
C ASN A 35 17.79 -3.07 7.14
N TYR A 36 17.77 -1.73 7.25
CA TYR A 36 17.13 -1.08 8.41
C TYR A 36 15.62 -0.77 8.28
N PRO A 37 14.82 -0.89 9.37
CA PRO A 37 13.39 -0.54 9.42
C PRO A 37 13.06 0.89 8.96
N ASP A 38 13.99 1.83 9.18
CA ASP A 38 13.87 3.22 8.75
C ASP A 38 13.79 3.38 7.22
N THR A 39 14.43 2.47 6.47
CA THR A 39 14.37 2.48 5.00
C THR A 39 12.98 2.05 4.52
N LEU A 40 12.40 1.00 5.11
CA LEU A 40 11.05 0.54 4.79
C LEU A 40 10.01 1.63 5.10
N THR A 41 10.13 2.27 6.27
CA THR A 41 9.24 3.37 6.67
C THR A 41 9.33 4.54 5.69
N SER A 42 10.52 4.90 5.23
CA SER A 42 10.69 5.93 4.20
C SER A 42 10.05 5.56 2.87
N MET A 43 10.19 4.32 2.43
CA MET A 43 9.62 3.84 1.17
C MET A 43 8.09 3.82 1.21
N VAL A 44 7.48 3.32 2.29
CA VAL A 44 6.02 3.38 2.49
C VAL A 44 5.52 4.82 2.47
N ASN A 45 6.22 5.72 3.15
CA ASN A 45 5.84 7.13 3.17
C ASN A 45 5.96 7.79 1.79
N LEU A 46 6.94 7.40 0.95
CA LEU A 46 7.08 7.90 -0.41
C LEU A 46 5.99 7.32 -1.32
N ALA A 47 5.68 6.03 -1.22
CA ALA A 47 4.55 5.43 -1.94
C ALA A 47 3.22 6.11 -1.64
N SER A 48 2.93 6.39 -0.36
CA SER A 48 1.74 7.18 0.04
C SER A 48 1.72 8.58 -0.58
N THR A 49 2.90 9.19 -0.78
CA THR A 49 2.98 10.51 -1.42
C THR A 49 2.66 10.42 -2.90
N TYR A 50 3.20 9.42 -3.60
CA TYR A 50 2.85 9.17 -5.00
C TYR A 50 1.37 8.86 -5.19
N ARG A 51 0.77 8.02 -4.34
CA ARG A 51 -0.69 7.78 -4.34
C ARG A 51 -1.50 9.07 -4.23
N ASN A 52 -1.14 9.95 -3.30
CA ASN A 52 -1.84 11.21 -3.11
C ASN A 52 -1.69 12.17 -4.31
N GLN A 53 -0.66 11.98 -5.13
CA GLN A 53 -0.44 12.72 -6.37
C GLN A 53 -1.07 12.03 -7.60
N GLY A 54 -1.74 10.88 -7.44
CA GLY A 54 -2.26 10.08 -8.55
C GLY A 54 -1.19 9.31 -9.33
N ARG A 55 0.05 9.25 -8.81
CA ARG A 55 1.19 8.57 -9.42
C ARG A 55 1.24 7.10 -9.01
N TRP A 56 0.28 6.33 -9.51
CA TRP A 56 0.04 4.96 -9.04
C TRP A 56 1.16 3.98 -9.40
N GLU A 57 1.79 4.13 -10.56
CA GLU A 57 2.88 3.25 -11.00
C GLU A 57 4.13 3.38 -10.12
N GLU A 58 4.50 4.59 -9.74
CA GLU A 58 5.65 4.83 -8.85
C GLU A 58 5.35 4.38 -7.42
N ALA A 59 4.10 4.52 -6.97
CA ALA A 59 3.66 3.97 -5.70
C ALA A 59 3.78 2.44 -5.69
N GLU A 60 3.26 1.77 -6.72
CA GLU A 60 3.32 0.32 -6.87
C GLU A 60 4.75 -0.20 -6.85
N LYS A 61 5.65 0.41 -7.63
CA LYS A 61 7.08 0.02 -7.68
C LYS A 61 7.72 0.03 -6.28
N LEU A 62 7.39 1.03 -5.46
CA LEU A 62 7.90 1.12 -4.09
C LEU A 62 7.22 0.11 -3.16
N GLU A 63 5.90 -0.05 -3.24
CA GLU A 63 5.13 -0.97 -2.40
C GLU A 63 5.55 -2.43 -2.65
N VAL A 64 5.82 -2.82 -3.91
CA VAL A 64 6.37 -4.14 -4.25
C VAL A 64 7.74 -4.35 -3.62
N GLN A 65 8.64 -3.37 -3.69
CA GLN A 65 9.95 -3.47 -3.03
C GLN A 65 9.82 -3.60 -1.51
N VAL A 66 8.95 -2.80 -0.88
CA VAL A 66 8.67 -2.89 0.57
C VAL A 66 8.13 -4.26 0.93
N MET A 67 7.17 -4.79 0.16
CA MET A 67 6.58 -6.11 0.38
C MET A 67 7.66 -7.21 0.33
N GLU A 68 8.48 -7.25 -0.72
CA GLU A 68 9.53 -8.28 -0.87
C GLU A 68 10.58 -8.18 0.23
N MET A 69 11.05 -6.97 0.54
CA MET A 69 11.98 -6.77 1.66
C MET A 69 11.39 -7.19 3.01
N SER A 70 10.11 -6.92 3.25
CA SER A 70 9.42 -7.29 4.49
C SER A 70 9.21 -8.80 4.57
N LYS A 71 8.86 -9.47 3.46
CA LYS A 71 8.79 -10.95 3.39
C LYS A 71 10.13 -11.59 3.73
N THR A 72 11.24 -11.09 3.18
CA THR A 72 12.58 -11.64 3.45
C THR A 72 12.99 -11.46 4.91
N LYS A 73 12.67 -10.32 5.54
CA LYS A 73 13.13 -10.00 6.91
C LYS A 73 12.22 -10.53 8.01
N LEU A 74 10.91 -10.35 7.84
CA LEU A 74 9.91 -10.55 8.88
C LEU A 74 9.05 -11.80 8.65
N ARG A 75 9.17 -12.42 7.46
CA ARG A 75 8.31 -13.49 6.92
C ARG A 75 6.97 -12.96 6.38
N ALA A 76 6.32 -13.79 5.57
CA ALA A 76 5.10 -13.42 4.84
C ALA A 76 3.92 -13.03 5.74
N ASN A 77 3.82 -13.64 6.92
CA ASN A 77 2.67 -13.47 7.82
C ASN A 77 2.88 -12.39 8.90
N HIS A 78 4.01 -11.68 8.88
CA HIS A 78 4.23 -10.62 9.85
C HIS A 78 3.27 -9.44 9.62
N PRO A 79 2.73 -8.80 10.68
CA PRO A 79 1.81 -7.68 10.56
C PRO A 79 2.28 -6.58 9.61
N ASP A 80 3.55 -6.16 9.68
CA ASP A 80 4.11 -5.14 8.78
C ASP A 80 4.15 -5.58 7.31
N THR A 81 4.45 -6.86 7.05
CA THR A 81 4.39 -7.43 5.69
C THR A 81 2.95 -7.40 5.18
N LEU A 82 1.98 -7.78 6.03
CA LEU A 82 0.56 -7.77 5.69
C LEU A 82 0.04 -6.34 5.45
N THR A 83 0.51 -5.35 6.21
CA THR A 83 0.22 -3.92 5.97
C THR A 83 0.76 -3.46 4.63
N SER A 84 1.95 -3.90 4.24
CA SER A 84 2.53 -3.58 2.93
C SER A 84 1.72 -4.21 1.78
N ILE A 85 1.27 -5.46 1.96
CA ILE A 85 0.39 -6.16 1.01
C ILE A 85 -0.97 -5.44 0.88
N ALA A 86 -1.57 -4.99 1.99
CA ALA A 86 -2.83 -4.26 1.97
C ALA A 86 -2.69 -2.94 1.20
N ASN A 87 -1.60 -2.19 1.39
CA ASN A 87 -1.33 -0.95 0.65
C ASN A 87 -1.23 -1.19 -0.86
N LEU A 88 -0.50 -2.24 -1.25
CA LEU A 88 -0.37 -2.64 -2.66
C LEU A 88 -1.73 -2.98 -3.28
N ALA A 89 -2.60 -3.70 -2.55
CA ALA A 89 -3.95 -4.01 -3.00
C ALA A 89 -4.80 -2.74 -3.23
N PHE A 90 -4.71 -1.74 -2.36
CA PHE A 90 -5.38 -0.45 -2.56
C PHE A 90 -4.86 0.30 -3.80
N THR A 91 -3.54 0.25 -4.05
CA THR A 91 -2.94 0.85 -5.24
C THR A 91 -3.44 0.17 -6.51
N TRP A 92 -3.46 -1.16 -6.54
CA TRP A 92 -4.02 -1.92 -7.67
C TRP A 92 -5.50 -1.64 -7.91
N LYS A 93 -6.31 -1.51 -6.84
CA LYS A 93 -7.71 -1.08 -6.99
C LYS A 93 -7.79 0.30 -7.66
N SER A 94 -6.96 1.25 -7.23
CA SER A 94 -6.95 2.63 -7.76
C SER A 94 -6.50 2.68 -9.23
N GLN A 95 -5.72 1.70 -9.68
CA GLN A 95 -5.35 1.49 -11.09
C GLN A 95 -6.44 0.75 -11.90
N GLY A 96 -7.59 0.41 -11.32
CA GLY A 96 -8.66 -0.35 -11.98
C GLY A 96 -8.41 -1.86 -12.06
N ARG A 97 -7.37 -2.38 -11.41
CA ARG A 97 -7.05 -3.82 -11.35
C ARG A 97 -7.84 -4.52 -10.25
N TYR A 98 -9.17 -4.42 -10.33
CA TYR A 98 -10.09 -4.82 -9.26
C TYR A 98 -9.94 -6.28 -8.81
N GLN A 99 -9.84 -7.22 -9.76
CA GLN A 99 -9.76 -8.65 -9.45
C GLN A 99 -8.44 -9.00 -8.76
N GLU A 100 -7.33 -8.45 -9.22
CA GLU A 100 -6.02 -8.66 -8.61
C GLU A 100 -5.95 -8.04 -7.20
N ALA A 101 -6.47 -6.83 -7.05
CA ALA A 101 -6.58 -6.14 -5.77
C ALA A 101 -7.42 -6.93 -4.76
N LEU A 102 -8.58 -7.41 -5.18
CA LEU A 102 -9.48 -8.20 -4.34
C LEU A 102 -8.81 -9.50 -3.89
N ALA A 103 -8.23 -10.27 -4.82
CA ALA A 103 -7.53 -11.51 -4.48
C ALA A 103 -6.37 -11.27 -3.50
N LEU A 104 -5.63 -10.17 -3.66
CA LEU A 104 -4.54 -9.81 -2.77
C LEU A 104 -5.04 -9.40 -1.37
N MET A 105 -6.10 -8.59 -1.30
CA MET A 105 -6.70 -8.16 -0.03
C MET A 105 -7.35 -9.32 0.73
N GLU A 106 -7.98 -10.27 0.04
CA GLU A 106 -8.55 -11.49 0.65
C GLU A 106 -7.48 -12.33 1.33
N ARG A 107 -6.36 -12.59 0.65
CA ARG A 107 -5.21 -13.30 1.23
C ARG A 107 -4.66 -12.55 2.46
N CYS A 108 -4.56 -11.22 2.37
CA CYS A 108 -4.12 -10.39 3.49
C CYS A 108 -5.07 -10.49 4.69
N ALA A 109 -6.38 -10.38 4.47
CA ALA A 109 -7.40 -10.45 5.51
C ALA A 109 -7.39 -11.82 6.22
N GLN A 110 -7.27 -12.91 5.45
CA GLN A 110 -7.16 -14.27 6.00
C GLN A 110 -5.90 -14.44 6.85
N ALA A 111 -4.75 -13.98 6.36
CA ALA A 111 -3.49 -14.06 7.11
C ALA A 111 -3.55 -13.21 8.40
N ARG A 112 -4.09 -11.98 8.33
CA ARG A 112 -4.29 -11.14 9.53
C ARG A 112 -5.20 -11.81 10.55
N GLN A 113 -6.29 -12.43 10.11
CA GLN A 113 -7.18 -13.16 10.99
C GLN A 113 -6.49 -14.31 11.72
N GLN A 114 -5.59 -15.05 11.05
CA GLN A 114 -4.83 -16.14 11.67
C GLN A 114 -3.75 -15.65 12.63
N VAL A 115 -3.08 -14.54 12.31
CA VAL A 115 -1.89 -14.07 13.06
C VAL A 115 -2.26 -13.17 14.24
N ILE A 116 -3.15 -12.20 14.03
CA ILE A 116 -3.48 -11.16 15.02
C ILE A 116 -4.95 -11.20 15.44
N GLY A 117 -5.72 -12.15 14.91
CA GLY A 117 -7.11 -12.39 15.29
C GLY A 117 -8.13 -11.54 14.52
N ARG A 118 -9.39 -12.04 14.50
CA ARG A 118 -10.49 -11.41 13.75
C ARG A 118 -10.88 -10.02 14.27
N LYS A 119 -10.78 -9.78 15.58
CA LYS A 119 -11.21 -8.53 16.23
C LYS A 119 -10.18 -7.40 16.13
N HIS A 120 -8.98 -7.68 15.59
CA HIS A 120 -7.96 -6.65 15.43
C HIS A 120 -8.43 -5.60 14.40
N PRO A 121 -8.23 -4.28 14.64
CA PRO A 121 -8.65 -3.22 13.73
C PRO A 121 -8.18 -3.42 12.28
N ASP A 122 -6.93 -3.85 12.09
CA ASP A 122 -6.39 -4.12 10.76
C ASP A 122 -7.08 -5.28 10.04
N THR A 123 -7.44 -6.34 10.77
CA THR A 123 -8.17 -7.49 10.21
C THR A 123 -9.59 -7.06 9.81
N MET A 124 -10.28 -6.35 10.70
CA MET A 124 -11.62 -5.80 10.45
C MET A 124 -11.64 -4.89 9.23
N SER A 125 -10.64 -4.00 9.12
CA SER A 125 -10.52 -3.06 8.00
C SER A 125 -10.28 -3.78 6.67
N SER A 126 -9.41 -4.79 6.66
CA SER A 126 -9.20 -5.63 5.46
C SER A 126 -10.43 -6.43 5.07
N LEU A 127 -11.15 -7.01 6.04
CA LEU A 127 -12.40 -7.75 5.77
C LEU A 127 -13.49 -6.83 5.21
N ALA A 128 -13.68 -5.65 5.81
CA ALA A 128 -14.62 -4.65 5.31
C ALA A 128 -14.27 -4.21 3.88
N ALA A 129 -12.98 -4.00 3.59
CA ALA A 129 -12.53 -3.68 2.24
C ALA A 129 -12.87 -4.80 1.24
N VAL A 130 -12.65 -6.08 1.60
CA VAL A 130 -13.03 -7.23 0.76
C VAL A 130 -14.54 -7.25 0.48
N GLU A 131 -15.36 -7.11 1.51
CA GLU A 131 -16.83 -7.10 1.38
C GLU A 131 -17.31 -5.96 0.48
N GLN A 132 -16.79 -4.76 0.71
CA GLN A 132 -17.09 -3.59 -0.11
C GLN A 132 -16.70 -3.81 -1.57
N TRP A 133 -15.47 -4.25 -1.84
CA TRP A 133 -14.99 -4.39 -3.22
C TRP A 133 -15.70 -5.51 -3.98
N ARG A 134 -16.12 -6.57 -3.30
CA ARG A 134 -16.99 -7.61 -3.89
C ARG A 134 -18.32 -7.03 -4.34
N SER A 135 -18.95 -6.19 -3.50
CA SER A 135 -20.23 -5.56 -3.85
C SER A 135 -20.11 -4.59 -5.03
N GLU A 136 -19.01 -3.82 -5.09
CA GLU A 136 -18.71 -2.92 -6.21
C GLU A 136 -18.51 -3.70 -7.52
N GLY A 137 -17.81 -4.84 -7.47
CA GLY A 137 -17.58 -5.71 -8.61
C GLY A 137 -18.86 -6.31 -9.19
N VAL A 138 -19.79 -6.74 -8.33
CA VAL A 138 -21.09 -7.27 -8.77
C VAL A 138 -21.95 -6.17 -9.41
N SER A 139 -22.01 -4.98 -8.80
CA SER A 139 -22.76 -3.83 -9.32
C SER A 139 -22.30 -3.42 -10.73
N THR A 140 -20.98 -3.43 -10.96
CA THR A 140 -20.37 -3.04 -12.25
C THR A 140 -20.69 -4.03 -13.37
N VAL A 141 -20.84 -5.33 -13.07
CA VAL A 141 -21.20 -6.35 -14.07
C VAL A 141 -22.68 -6.24 -14.45
N VAL A 142 -23.56 -6.03 -13.47
CA VAL A 142 -25.01 -5.89 -13.71
C VAL A 142 -25.32 -4.63 -14.53
N SER A 143 -24.66 -3.51 -14.25
CA SER A 143 -24.87 -2.27 -15.01
C SER A 143 -24.39 -2.35 -16.45
N LYS A 144 -23.30 -3.09 -16.72
CA LYS A 144 -22.78 -3.29 -18.08
C LYS A 144 -23.70 -4.18 -18.92
N LEU A 145 -24.21 -5.27 -18.33
CA LEU A 145 -25.18 -6.14 -18.99
C LEU A 145 -26.51 -5.44 -19.32
N ALA A 146 -26.95 -4.48 -18.49
CA ALA A 146 -28.17 -3.72 -18.73
C ALA A 146 -28.03 -2.64 -19.81
N HIS A 147 -26.81 -2.23 -20.17
CA HIS A 147 -26.56 -1.26 -21.23
C HIS A 147 -26.35 -1.92 -22.61
N ASP A 148 -25.96 -3.19 -22.62
CA ASP A 148 -25.72 -3.99 -23.83
C ASP A 148 -26.99 -4.74 -24.33
N MET A 149 -28.16 -4.47 -23.73
CA MET A 149 -29.49 -5.00 -24.10
C MET A 149 -30.39 -3.91 -24.69
#